data_AF-A0A9E7I5F3-F1
#
_entry.id   AF-A0A9E7I5F3-F1
#
_cell.length_a   1.000
_cell.length_b   1.000
_cell.length_c   1.000
_cell.angle_alpha   90.00
_cell.angle_beta   90.00
_cell.angle_gamma   90.00
#
_symmetry.space_group_name_H-M   'P 1'
#
loop_
_entity.id
_entity.type
_entity.pdbx_description
1 polymer ?
#
loop_
_entity_poly.entity_id
_entity_poly.type
_entity_poly.pdbx_seq_one_letter_code
_entity_poly.pdbx_strand_id
1 'polypeptide(L)'
;MLLVNAWAIHRDPNTWDEPQEFKPERFQCEGGKEEAELRMLPFGSGRRKCPGEGLAMRVIDLALVTLIHCFEWDKLPGEEVDMTEGSGLTIPKAKPLEVMCAPRHTMLDALSRL
;
A
#
# COMPACT_ATOMS: atom_id res chain seq x y z
N MET A 1 -3.11 -20.96 -22.03
CA MET A 1 -3.40 -20.25 -20.77
C MET A 1 -2.93 -18.82 -20.93
N LEU A 2 -3.79 -17.84 -20.68
CA LEU A 2 -3.43 -16.42 -20.72
C LEU A 2 -3.25 -15.92 -19.29
N LEU A 3 -2.14 -15.25 -19.02
CA LEU A 3 -1.81 -14.70 -17.71
C LEU A 3 -1.68 -13.19 -17.83
N VAL A 4 -2.35 -12.46 -16.94
CA VAL A 4 -2.22 -11.00 -16.84
C VAL A 4 -1.10 -10.69 -15.86
N ASN A 5 -0.02 -10.07 -16.34
CA ASN A 5 1.09 -9.67 -15.49
C ASN A 5 0.83 -8.29 -14.87
N ALA A 6 0.00 -8.25 -13.84
CA ALA A 6 -0.34 -7.01 -13.13
C ALA A 6 0.90 -6.31 -12.56
N TRP A 7 1.90 -7.07 -12.11
CA TRP A 7 3.17 -6.53 -11.59
C TRP A 7 3.89 -5.68 -12.62
N ALA A 8 4.01 -6.16 -13.86
CA ALA A 8 4.66 -5.43 -14.95
C ALA A 8 3.83 -4.21 -15.38
N ILE A 9 2.49 -4.33 -15.44
CA ILE A 9 1.59 -3.22 -15.78
C ILE A 9 1.72 -2.08 -14.76
N HIS A 10 1.75 -2.38 -13.46
CA HIS A 10 1.83 -1.36 -12.40
C HIS A 10 3.21 -0.67 -12.34
N ARG A 11 4.22 -1.19 -13.05
CA ARG A 11 5.60 -0.68 -13.05
C ARG A 11 6.12 -0.32 -14.44
N ASP A 12 5.24 -0.24 -15.44
CA ASP A 12 5.63 0.10 -16.80
C ASP A 12 6.11 1.57 -16.88
N PRO A 13 7.38 1.83 -17.24
CA PRO A 13 7.91 3.18 -17.35
C PRO A 13 7.28 4.01 -18.49
N ASN A 14 6.59 3.37 -19.43
CA ASN A 14 5.83 4.11 -20.46
C ASN A 14 4.48 4.63 -19.92
N THR A 15 4.01 4.05 -18.81
CA THR A 15 2.72 4.37 -18.19
C THR A 15 2.90 5.25 -16.95
N TRP A 16 3.99 5.03 -16.20
CA TRP A 16 4.25 5.69 -14.92
C TRP A 16 5.61 6.40 -14.93
N ASP A 17 5.60 7.68 -14.54
CA ASP A 17 6.81 8.40 -14.16
C ASP A 17 7.40 7.80 -12.87
N GLU A 18 8.72 7.59 -12.84
CA GLU A 18 9.43 6.99 -11.70
C GLU A 18 8.69 5.75 -11.11
N PRO A 19 8.50 4.66 -11.88
CA PRO A 19 7.59 3.55 -11.51
C PRO A 19 8.04 2.73 -10.29
N GLN A 20 9.31 2.87 -9.89
CA GLN A 20 9.87 2.18 -8.72
C GLN A 20 9.81 3.03 -7.45
N GLU A 21 9.44 4.32 -7.55
CA GLU A 21 9.39 5.23 -6.42
C GLU A 21 8.01 5.26 -5.77
N PHE A 22 7.97 5.19 -4.44
CA PHE A 22 6.75 5.37 -3.66
C PHE A 22 6.36 6.86 -3.66
N LYS A 23 5.45 7.24 -4.56
CA LYS A 23 5.00 8.62 -4.77
C LYS A 23 3.46 8.67 -4.79
N PRO A 24 2.78 8.65 -3.63
CA PRO A 24 1.32 8.67 -3.54
C PRO A 24 0.66 9.86 -4.25
N GLU A 25 1.37 10.97 -4.35
CA GLU A 25 0.92 12.22 -4.97
C GLU A 25 0.63 12.03 -6.48
N ARG A 26 1.19 11.00 -7.12
CA ARG A 26 0.88 10.67 -8.53
C ARG A 26 -0.60 10.37 -8.77
N PHE A 27 -1.33 10.00 -7.72
CA PHE A 27 -2.77 9.73 -7.76
C PHE A 27 -3.63 10.97 -7.42
N GLN A 28 -3.01 12.13 -7.17
CA GLN A 28 -3.71 13.38 -6.86
C GLN A 28 -4.02 14.24 -8.11
N CYS A 29 -3.46 13.91 -9.29
CA CYS A 29 -3.60 14.69 -10.53
C CYS A 29 -4.86 14.39 -11.37
N GLU A 30 -5.22 15.34 -12.24
CA GLU A 30 -6.55 15.59 -12.87
C GLU A 30 -7.18 14.51 -13.77
N GLY A 31 -6.56 13.35 -14.00
CA GLY A 31 -7.08 12.29 -14.90
C GLY A 31 -8.33 11.55 -14.39
N GLY A 32 -8.73 11.81 -13.15
CA GLY A 32 -9.86 11.15 -12.49
C GLY A 32 -9.57 9.69 -12.10
N LYS A 33 -10.46 9.10 -11.30
CA LYS A 33 -10.33 7.71 -10.84
C LYS A 33 -10.31 6.70 -11.98
N GLU A 34 -11.02 6.98 -13.08
CA GLU A 34 -11.16 6.04 -14.20
C GLU A 34 -9.88 5.85 -15.02
N GLU A 35 -9.06 6.89 -15.25
CA GLU A 35 -7.75 6.72 -15.91
C GLU A 35 -6.75 5.97 -15.03
N ALA A 36 -6.79 6.20 -13.71
CA ALA A 36 -5.95 5.47 -12.76
C ALA A 36 -6.33 3.98 -12.67
N GLU A 37 -7.62 3.65 -12.73
CA GLU A 37 -8.14 2.27 -12.70
C GLU A 37 -7.71 1.42 -13.92
N LEU A 38 -7.39 2.05 -15.06
CA LEU A 38 -6.87 1.33 -16.23
C LEU A 38 -5.35 1.10 -16.14
N ARG A 39 -4.62 1.98 -15.47
CA ARG A 39 -3.15 1.89 -15.28
C ARG A 39 -2.76 1.08 -14.04
N MET A 40 -3.69 0.93 -13.08
CA MET A 40 -3.51 0.18 -11.85
C MET A 40 -4.70 -0.77 -11.61
N LEU A 41 -4.40 -2.06 -11.46
CA LEU A 41 -5.39 -3.16 -11.36
C LEU A 41 -5.33 -3.89 -10.00
N PRO A 42 -5.43 -3.21 -8.84
CA PRO A 42 -5.25 -3.83 -7.52
C PRO A 42 -6.39 -4.82 -7.20
N PHE A 43 -7.57 -4.58 -7.77
CA PHE A 43 -8.76 -5.42 -7.60
C PHE A 43 -9.21 -6.08 -8.91
N GLY A 44 -8.36 -6.06 -9.94
CA GLY A 44 -8.72 -6.49 -11.30
C GLY A 44 -9.75 -5.55 -11.96
N SER A 45 -10.40 -6.02 -13.02
CA SER A 45 -11.39 -5.26 -13.78
C SER A 45 -12.41 -6.16 -14.47
N GLY A 46 -13.51 -5.57 -14.96
CA GLY A 46 -14.57 -6.25 -15.70
C GLY A 46 -15.43 -7.19 -14.84
N ARG A 47 -16.04 -8.20 -15.48
CA ARG A 47 -17.01 -9.13 -14.85
C ARG A 47 -16.45 -9.94 -13.68
N ARG A 48 -15.13 -9.98 -13.51
CA ARG A 48 -14.44 -10.72 -12.45
C ARG A 48 -13.65 -9.79 -11.50
N LYS A 49 -13.94 -8.48 -11.52
CA LYS A 49 -13.40 -7.53 -10.54
C LYS A 49 -13.70 -8.03 -9.13
N CYS A 50 -12.74 -7.86 -8.22
CA CYS A 50 -12.85 -8.33 -6.84
C CYS A 50 -14.08 -7.69 -6.16
N PRO A 51 -15.05 -8.49 -5.69
CA PRO A 51 -16.23 -7.94 -5.01
C PRO A 51 -15.88 -7.31 -3.65
N GLY A 52 -14.68 -7.59 -3.12
CA GLY A 52 -14.20 -7.06 -1.84
C GLY A 52 -13.55 -5.67 -1.91
N GLU A 53 -13.42 -5.04 -3.09
CA GLU A 53 -12.78 -3.73 -3.26
C GLU A 53 -13.30 -2.68 -2.26
N GLY A 54 -14.63 -2.53 -2.16
CA GLY A 54 -15.22 -1.55 -1.25
C GLY A 54 -14.91 -1.81 0.22
N LEU A 55 -14.90 -3.08 0.65
CA LEU A 55 -14.55 -3.45 2.02
C LEU A 55 -13.06 -3.22 2.28
N ALA A 56 -12.20 -3.65 1.34
CA ALA A 56 -10.75 -3.51 1.45
C ALA A 56 -10.35 -2.04 1.64
N MET A 57 -10.90 -1.14 0.82
CA MET A 57 -10.62 0.30 0.95
C MET A 57 -10.99 0.82 2.34
N ARG A 58 -12.18 0.48 2.87
CA ARG A 58 -12.59 0.94 4.21
C ARG A 58 -11.70 0.39 5.33
N VAL A 59 -11.32 -0.88 5.25
CA VAL A 59 -10.48 -1.52 6.25
C VAL A 59 -9.06 -0.96 6.22
N ILE A 60 -8.48 -0.84 5.02
CA ILE A 60 -7.13 -0.31 4.83
C ILE A 60 -7.06 1.15 5.25
N ASP A 61 -8.02 1.98 4.84
CA ASP A 61 -8.07 3.40 5.22
C ASP A 61 -8.14 3.55 6.75
N LEU A 62 -9.05 2.81 7.40
CA LEU A 62 -9.20 2.86 8.86
C LEU A 62 -7.93 2.39 9.58
N ALA A 63 -7.35 1.27 9.14
CA ALA A 63 -6.14 0.73 9.74
C ALA A 63 -4.97 1.71 9.57
N LEU A 64 -4.74 2.22 8.36
CA LEU A 64 -3.64 3.13 8.07
C LEU A 64 -3.78 4.45 8.83
N VAL A 65 -4.97 5.06 8.83
CA VAL A 65 -5.24 6.28 9.59
C VAL A 65 -5.01 6.04 11.09
N THR A 66 -5.50 4.93 11.64
CA THR A 66 -5.30 4.60 13.05
C THR A 66 -3.81 4.46 13.37
N LEU A 67 -3.04 3.73 12.55
CA LEU A 67 -1.60 3.52 12.77
C LEU A 67 -0.81 4.83 12.70
N ILE A 68 -1.13 5.71 11.74
CA ILE A 68 -0.46 7.01 11.56
C ILE A 68 -0.83 7.99 12.68
N HIS A 69 -2.10 8.06 13.07
CA HIS A 69 -2.56 8.98 14.10
C HIS A 69 -2.13 8.56 15.51
N CYS A 70 -2.06 7.26 15.79
CA CYS A 70 -1.77 6.73 17.12
C CYS A 70 -0.28 6.60 17.41
N PHE A 71 0.57 6.38 16.40
CA PHE A 71 1.97 6.01 16.61
C PHE A 71 2.93 6.86 15.77
N GLU A 72 4.11 7.09 16.33
CA GLU A 72 5.31 7.42 15.57
C GLU A 72 6.04 6.13 15.23
N TRP A 73 6.62 6.08 14.03
CA TRP A 73 7.27 4.92 13.47
C TRP A 73 8.73 5.23 13.16
N ASP A 74 9.62 4.31 13.51
CA ASP A 74 11.03 4.39 13.14
C ASP A 74 11.55 2.99 12.76
N LYS A 75 12.62 2.96 11.97
CA LYS A 75 13.33 1.72 11.63
C LYS A 75 14.13 1.22 12.82
N LEU A 76 14.52 -0.05 12.76
CA LEU A 76 15.46 -0.57 13.76
C LEU A 76 16.82 0.16 13.65
N PRO A 77 17.50 0.45 14.77
CA PRO A 77 18.76 1.18 14.75
C PRO A 77 19.81 0.51 13.86
N GLY A 78 20.26 1.23 12.83
CA GLY A 78 21.30 0.75 11.90
C GLY A 78 20.80 -0.19 10.80
N GLU A 79 19.49 -0.40 10.68
CA GLU A 79 18.90 -1.25 9.65
C GLU A 79 18.10 -0.41 8.63
N GLU A 80 18.18 -0.80 7.35
CA GLU A 80 17.29 -0.28 6.30
C GLU A 80 16.16 -1.26 6.05
N VAL A 81 14.99 -0.74 5.64
CA VAL A 81 13.84 -1.60 5.32
C VAL A 81 14.08 -2.33 4.00
N ASP A 82 14.15 -3.66 4.06
CA ASP A 82 14.29 -4.51 2.87
C ASP A 82 12.95 -4.56 2.10
N MET A 83 12.95 -4.03 0.87
CA MET A 83 11.80 -4.03 -0.04
C MET A 83 11.79 -5.21 -1.01
N THR A 84 12.74 -6.14 -0.92
CA THR A 84 12.82 -7.33 -1.78
C THR A 84 11.55 -8.16 -1.67
N GLU A 85 10.99 -8.54 -2.81
CA GLU A 85 9.78 -9.36 -2.89
C GLU A 85 10.11 -10.83 -2.60
N GLY A 86 9.31 -11.44 -1.74
CA GLY A 86 9.35 -12.87 -1.43
C GLY A 86 8.37 -13.67 -2.29
N SER A 87 8.49 -14.99 -2.23
CA SER A 87 7.61 -15.91 -2.97
C SER A 87 6.23 -16.00 -2.33
N GLY A 88 5.15 -15.82 -3.10
CA GLY A 88 3.79 -16.02 -2.61
C GLY A 88 2.72 -15.45 -3.55
N LEU A 89 1.45 -15.66 -3.21
CA LEU A 89 0.31 -15.17 -3.99
C LEU A 89 0.08 -13.65 -3.85
N THR A 90 0.56 -13.06 -2.75
CA THR A 90 0.30 -11.66 -2.38
C THR A 90 1.56 -10.80 -2.38
N ILE A 91 2.64 -11.24 -3.03
CA ILE A 91 3.94 -10.55 -3.08
C ILE A 91 4.40 -10.12 -1.66
N PRO A 92 4.59 -11.08 -0.74
CA PRO A 92 5.07 -10.76 0.60
C PRO A 92 6.47 -10.15 0.52
N LYS A 93 6.94 -9.51 1.60
CA LYS A 93 8.36 -9.16 1.71
C LYS A 93 9.20 -10.43 1.89
N ALA A 94 10.41 -10.44 1.32
CA ALA A 94 11.37 -11.52 1.52
C ALA A 94 11.82 -11.62 2.98
N LYS A 95 11.93 -10.47 3.66
CA LYS A 95 12.14 -10.37 5.10
C LYS A 95 10.94 -9.65 5.74
N PRO A 96 10.37 -10.17 6.84
CA PRO A 96 9.31 -9.47 7.57
C PRO A 96 9.72 -8.04 7.92
N LEU A 97 8.74 -7.12 7.91
CA LEU A 97 8.97 -5.75 8.35
C LEU A 97 9.04 -5.71 9.87
N GLU A 98 10.19 -5.31 10.40
CA GLU A 98 10.38 -5.01 11.82
C GLU A 98 10.63 -3.51 11.98
N VAL A 99 9.88 -2.88 12.88
CA VAL A 99 9.90 -1.43 13.11
C VAL A 99 9.66 -1.15 14.58
N MET A 100 10.20 -0.02 15.04
CA MET A 100 9.82 0.54 16.34
C MET A 100 8.54 1.35 16.16
N CYS A 101 7.62 1.22 17.12
CA CYS A 101 6.46 2.10 17.21
C CYS A 101 6.35 2.66 18.63
N ALA A 102 6.06 3.95 18.73
CA ALA A 102 5.83 4.63 20.00
C ALA A 102 4.49 5.38 19.93
N PRO A 103 3.64 5.30 20.96
CA PRO A 103 2.43 6.10 21.01
C PRO A 103 2.72 7.60 20.86
N ARG A 104 1.97 8.28 19.99
CA ARG A 104 1.98 9.75 19.90
C ARG A 104 1.45 10.34 21.19
N HIS A 105 2.07 11.42 21.65
CA HIS A 105 1.72 12.05 22.93
C HIS A 105 0.23 12.42 23.03
N THR A 106 -0.35 12.92 21.92
CA THR A 106 -1.77 13.28 21.82
C THR A 106 -2.72 12.10 21.97
N MET A 107 -2.23 10.86 21.82
CA MET A 107 -3.04 9.63 21.83
C MET A 107 -2.82 8.76 23.07
N LEU A 108 -1.91 9.15 23.98
CA LEU A 108 -1.59 8.36 25.19
C LEU A 108 -2.81 8.08 26.07
N ASP A 109 -3.67 9.08 26.30
CA ASP A 109 -4.87 8.91 27.12
C ASP A 109 -5.87 7.95 26.47
N ALA A 110 -6.07 8.05 25.15
CA ALA A 110 -6.97 7.16 24.42
C ALA A 110 -6.45 5.71 24.41
N LEU A 111 -5.15 5.54 24.16
CA LEU A 111 -4.52 4.21 24.06
C LEU A 111 -4.37 3.52 25.42
N SER A 112 -4.21 4.27 26.51
CA SER A 112 -4.11 3.69 27.87
C SER A 112 -5.44 3.13 28.40
N ARG A 113 -6.55 3.39 27.71
CA ARG A 113 -7.90 2.93 28.05
C ARG A 113 -8.35 1.71 27.23
N LEU A 114 -7.55 1.27 26.27
CA LEU A 114 -7.75 0.02 25.51
C LEU A 114 -7.25 -1.17 26.32
#